data_AF-A0A7Y1AQ04-F1
#
_entry.id   AF-A0A7Y1AQ04-F1
#
_cell.length_a   1.000
_cell.length_b   1.000
_cell.length_c   1.000
_cell.angle_alpha   90.00
_cell.angle_beta   90.00
_cell.angle_gamma   90.00
#
_symmetry.space_group_name_H-M   'P 1'
#
loop_
_entity.id
_entity.type
_entity.pdbx_description
1 polymer ?
#
loop_
_entity_poly.entity_id
_entity_poly.type
_entity_poly.pdbx_seq_one_letter_code
_entity_poly.pdbx_strand_id
1 'polypeptide(L)'
;MFEKMRQALWKALSPDLVPDAASAASSLLDSAMLAALGGADNVKSEQKVALTRVRVEVCDASKMAAHVQALPNVMVFANGVVHVLDGS
;
A
#
# COMPACT_ATOMS: atom_id res chain seq x y z
N MET A 1 -23.74 -5.42 23.31
CA MET A 1 -24.27 -6.12 22.12
C MET A 1 -24.14 -5.29 20.84
N PHE A 2 -24.59 -4.03 20.84
CA PHE A 2 -24.62 -3.14 19.67
C PHE A 2 -23.28 -3.01 18.92
N GLU A 3 -22.16 -2.90 19.64
CA GLU A 3 -20.82 -2.80 19.04
C GLU A 3 -20.45 -3.99 18.15
N LYS A 4 -20.77 -5.22 18.57
CA LYS A 4 -20.51 -6.42 17.77
C LYS A 4 -21.38 -6.46 16.52
N MET A 5 -22.62 -6.00 16.62
CA MET A 5 -23.55 -5.92 15.50
C MET A 5 -23.15 -4.82 14.51
N ARG A 6 -22.66 -3.68 15.01
CA ARG A 6 -22.08 -2.60 14.19
C ARG A 6 -20.82 -3.07 13.46
N GLN A 7 -19.92 -3.80 14.13
CA GLN A 7 -18.75 -4.40 13.49
C GLN A 7 -19.12 -5.43 12.44
N ALA A 8 -20.07 -6.32 12.74
CA ALA A 8 -20.54 -7.32 11.78
C ALA A 8 -21.19 -6.66 10.55
N LEU A 9 -22.00 -5.63 10.77
CA LEU A 9 -22.64 -4.86 9.71
C LEU A 9 -21.61 -4.09 8.86
N TRP A 10 -20.61 -3.47 9.50
CA TRP A 10 -19.52 -2.80 8.80
C TRP A 10 -18.71 -3.78 7.95
N LYS A 11 -18.40 -4.97 8.47
CA LYS A 11 -17.75 -6.04 7.69
C LYS A 11 -18.61 -6.52 6.51
N ALA A 12 -19.92 -6.62 6.69
CA ALA A 12 -20.84 -7.07 5.64
C ALA A 12 -21.03 -6.03 4.52
N LEU A 13 -21.05 -4.74 4.87
CA LEU A 13 -21.21 -3.63 3.92
C LEU A 13 -19.91 -3.26 3.21
N SER A 14 -18.77 -3.58 3.82
CA SER A 14 -17.45 -3.22 3.30
C SER A 14 -16.47 -4.38 3.45
N PRO A 15 -16.78 -5.54 2.82
CA PRO A 15 -15.90 -6.70 2.90
C PRO A 15 -14.49 -6.39 2.37
N ASP A 16 -14.39 -5.43 1.45
CA ASP A 16 -13.17 -4.98 0.80
C ASP A 16 -12.34 -3.97 1.64
N LEU A 17 -12.93 -3.32 2.64
CA LEU A 17 -12.24 -2.33 3.50
C LEU A 17 -11.61 -2.96 4.75
N VAL A 18 -11.86 -4.25 5.01
CA VAL A 18 -11.18 -4.98 6.07
C VAL A 18 -9.88 -5.51 5.48
N PRO A 19 -8.69 -5.07 5.96
CA PRO A 19 -7.44 -5.61 5.44
C PRO A 19 -7.43 -7.13 5.69
N ASP A 20 -7.42 -7.89 4.60
CA ASP A 20 -7.11 -9.31 4.64
C ASP A 20 -5.70 -9.45 5.22
N ALA A 21 -5.54 -10.35 6.18
CA ALA A 21 -4.29 -10.51 6.91
C ALA A 21 -3.14 -10.65 5.90
N ALA A 22 -2.13 -9.79 6.03
CA ALA A 22 -0.99 -9.68 5.12
C ALA A 22 -0.51 -11.08 4.70
N SER A 23 -0.88 -11.47 3.48
CA SER A 23 -0.37 -12.70 2.88
C SER A 23 1.11 -12.49 2.65
N ALA A 24 1.91 -13.20 3.44
CA ALA A 24 3.35 -13.27 3.26
C ALA A 24 3.64 -14.06 1.97
N ALA A 25 3.56 -13.41 0.81
CA ALA A 25 3.98 -13.99 -0.46
C ALA A 25 4.21 -12.90 -1.51
N SER A 26 5.49 -12.60 -1.75
CA SER A 26 6.01 -11.67 -2.78
C SER A 26 5.48 -10.24 -2.69
N SER A 27 6.38 -9.25 -2.86
CA SER A 27 5.95 -7.86 -2.99
C SER A 27 4.95 -7.73 -4.16
N LEU A 28 3.94 -6.88 -3.99
CA LEU A 28 3.01 -6.51 -5.05
C LEU A 28 3.68 -5.59 -6.08
N LEU A 29 4.89 -5.11 -5.77
CA LEU A 29 5.68 -4.24 -6.62
C LEU A 29 6.82 -4.99 -7.31
N ASP A 30 7.23 -4.47 -8.46
CA ASP A 30 8.43 -4.93 -9.13
C ASP A 30 9.72 -4.51 -8.38
N SER A 31 10.82 -5.18 -8.70
CA SER A 31 12.12 -4.93 -8.06
C SER A 31 12.64 -3.52 -8.29
N ALA A 32 12.30 -2.91 -9.43
CA ALA A 32 12.68 -1.55 -9.76
C ALA A 32 11.96 -0.53 -8.86
N MET A 33 10.66 -0.68 -8.64
CA MET A 33 9.90 0.18 -7.73
C MET A 33 10.33 -0.01 -6.29
N LEU A 34 10.57 -1.25 -5.84
CA LEU A 34 11.12 -1.51 -4.51
C LEU A 34 12.46 -0.81 -4.30
N ALA A 35 13.37 -0.89 -5.27
CA ALA A 35 14.65 -0.19 -5.20
C ALA A 35 14.46 1.33 -5.14
N ALA A 36 13.53 1.88 -5.93
CA ALA A 36 13.21 3.30 -5.93
C ALA A 36 12.61 3.77 -4.60
N LEU A 37 11.84 2.92 -3.91
CA LEU A 37 11.30 3.19 -2.57
C LEU A 37 12.33 3.07 -1.44
N GLY A 38 13.60 2.74 -1.74
CA GLY A 38 14.66 2.58 -0.75
C GLY A 38 14.92 1.13 -0.32
N GLY A 39 14.43 0.16 -1.11
CA GLY A 39 14.57 -1.28 -0.89
C GLY A 39 13.39 -1.91 -0.16
N ALA A 40 13.31 -3.24 -0.21
CA ALA A 40 12.25 -4.01 0.45
C ALA A 40 12.20 -3.78 1.97
N ASP A 41 13.36 -3.57 2.61
CA ASP A 41 13.46 -3.30 4.05
C ASP A 41 12.87 -1.94 4.45
N ASN A 42 12.70 -1.02 3.49
CA ASN A 42 12.06 0.28 3.73
C ASN A 42 10.53 0.21 3.62
N VAL A 43 9.96 -0.91 3.15
CA VAL A 43 8.52 -1.08 3.00
C VAL A 43 7.93 -1.67 4.28
N LYS A 44 7.02 -0.93 4.91
CA LYS A 44 6.32 -1.34 6.13
C LYS A 44 5.07 -2.16 5.82
N SER A 45 4.31 -1.74 4.82
CA SER A 45 3.12 -2.46 4.36
C SER A 45 2.83 -2.19 2.89
N GLU A 46 2.26 -3.19 2.23
CA GLU A 46 1.73 -3.10 0.87
C GLU A 46 0.28 -3.54 0.90
N GLN A 47 -0.61 -2.73 0.33
CA GLN A 47 -2.03 -3.02 0.29
C GLN A 47 -2.57 -2.73 -1.10
N LYS A 48 -3.18 -3.72 -1.76
CA LYS A 48 -3.97 -3.49 -2.96
C LYS A 48 -5.28 -2.79 -2.56
N VAL A 49 -5.42 -1.52 -2.91
CA VAL A 49 -6.57 -0.66 -2.53
C VAL A 49 -7.54 -0.43 -3.68
N ALA A 50 -7.16 -0.83 -4.90
CA ALA A 50 -8.02 -0.88 -6.07
C ALA A 50 -7.48 -1.89 -7.08
N LEU A 51 -8.19 -2.09 -8.20
CA LEU A 51 -7.80 -3.00 -9.29
C LEU A 51 -6.34 -2.82 -9.72
N THR A 52 -5.92 -1.58 -9.92
CA THR A 52 -4.58 -1.22 -10.42
C THR A 52 -3.81 -0.33 -9.46
N ARG A 53 -4.17 -0.31 -8.17
CA ARG A 53 -3.55 0.61 -7.20
C ARG A 53 -3.07 -0.12 -5.97
N VAL A 54 -1.79 0.01 -5.69
CA VAL A 54 -1.14 -0.47 -4.48
C VAL A 54 -0.77 0.72 -3.62
N ARG A 55 -1.24 0.72 -2.38
CA ARG A 55 -0.82 1.64 -1.34
C ARG A 55 0.36 1.01 -0.60
N VAL A 56 1.46 1.75 -0.55
CA VAL A 56 2.67 1.36 0.15
C VAL A 56 2.93 2.35 1.26
N GLU A 57 3.20 1.85 2.45
CA GLU A 57 3.69 2.65 3.56
C GLU A 57 5.18 2.36 3.72
N VAL A 58 6.01 3.41 3.70
CA VAL A 58 7.47 3.28 3.92
C VAL A 58 7.84 3.66 5.35
N CYS A 59 8.88 3.01 5.87
CA CYS A 59 9.45 3.29 7.19
C CYS A 59 10.15 4.66 7.23
N ASP A 60 10.91 4.98 6.18
CA ASP A 60 11.67 6.22 6.07
C ASP A 60 11.55 6.82 4.66
N ALA A 61 10.84 7.93 4.55
CA ALA A 61 10.66 8.64 3.30
C ALA A 61 11.97 9.24 2.74
N SER A 62 12.98 9.46 3.59
CA SER A 62 14.27 10.04 3.19
C SER A 62 15.11 9.07 2.36
N LYS A 63 14.83 7.76 2.43
CA LYS A 63 15.51 6.71 1.65
C LYS A 63 14.94 6.52 0.25
N MET A 64 13.81 7.16 -0.06
CA MET A 64 13.22 7.11 -1.39
C MET A 64 14.11 7.85 -2.39
N ALA A 65 14.26 7.28 -3.59
CA ALA A 65 14.98 7.94 -4.66
C ALA A 65 14.25 9.22 -5.08
N ALA A 66 15.00 10.29 -5.35
CA ALA A 66 14.43 11.61 -5.67
C ALA A 66 13.50 11.60 -6.89
N HIS A 67 13.71 10.67 -7.83
CA HIS A 67 12.91 10.55 -9.05
C HIS A 67 11.55 9.87 -8.84
N VAL A 68 11.29 9.25 -7.70
CA VAL A 68 10.02 8.52 -7.44
C VAL A 68 8.81 9.43 -7.59
N GLN A 69 8.91 10.68 -7.14
CA GLN A 69 7.82 11.66 -7.24
C GLN A 69 7.56 12.12 -8.69
N ALA A 70 8.51 11.90 -9.60
CA ALA A 70 8.39 12.25 -11.00
C ALA A 70 7.82 11.10 -11.85
N LEU A 71 7.68 9.90 -11.28
CA LEU A 71 7.11 8.75 -12.00
C LEU A 71 5.61 8.97 -12.25
N PRO A 72 5.12 8.82 -13.49
CA PRO A 72 3.74 9.14 -13.84
C PRO A 72 2.72 8.20 -13.18
N ASN A 73 3.15 7.02 -12.74
CA ASN A 73 2.33 6.02 -12.06
C ASN A 73 2.44 6.09 -10.53
N VAL A 74 3.09 7.12 -9.96
CA VAL A 74 3.32 7.23 -8.51
C VAL A 74 2.72 8.52 -7.97
N MET A 75 2.03 8.42 -6.84
CA MET A 75 1.60 9.55 -6.02
C MET A 75 2.16 9.41 -4.61
N VAL A 76 3.01 10.35 -4.20
CA VAL A 76 3.57 10.40 -2.84
C VAL A 76 2.71 11.32 -1.97
N PHE A 77 2.31 10.83 -0.81
CA PHE A 77 1.55 11.56 0.20
C PHE A 77 2.44 11.92 1.39
N ALA A 78 1.95 12.86 2.20
CA ALA A 78 2.56 13.16 3.48
C ALA A 78 2.62 11.89 4.37
N ASN A 79 3.66 11.79 5.20
CA ASN A 79 3.91 10.69 6.14
C ASN A 79 4.40 9.37 5.53
N GLY A 80 5.03 9.39 4.34
CA GLY A 80 5.65 8.19 3.78
C GLY A 80 4.65 7.19 3.20
N VAL A 81 3.48 7.65 2.79
CA VAL A 81 2.51 6.83 2.05
C VAL A 81 2.70 7.09 0.56
N VAL A 82 2.79 6.03 -0.23
CA VAL A 82 2.97 6.08 -1.68
C VAL A 82 1.88 5.25 -2.34
N HIS A 83 1.15 5.82 -3.29
CA HIS A 83 0.27 5.05 -4.16
C HIS A 83 0.99 4.79 -5.47
N VAL A 84 1.13 3.52 -5.81
CA VAL A 84 1.67 3.06 -7.07
C VAL A 84 0.52 2.53 -7.91
N LEU A 85 0.44 2.98 -9.15
CA LEU A 85 -0.43 2.38 -10.15
C LEU A 85 0.33 1.22 -10.79
N ASP A 86 -0.13 0.02 -10.47
CA ASP A 86 0.34 -1.24 -11.04
C ASP A 86 -0.78 -1.75 -11.96
N GLY A 87 -0.58 -1.57 -13.27
CA GLY A 87 -1.58 -1.81 -14.31
C GLY A 87 -1.49 -3.18 -14.98
N SER A 88 -0.81 -4.15 -14.34
CA SER A 88 -0.63 -5.51 -14.84
C SER A 88 -1.95 -6.29 -14.93
#